data_AF-A0A2D9FUI5-F1
#
_entry.id   AF-A0A2D9FUI5-F1
#
_cell.length_a   1.000
_cell.length_b   1.000
_cell.length_c   1.000
_cell.angle_alpha   90.00
_cell.angle_beta   90.00
_cell.angle_gamma   90.00
#
_symmetry.space_group_name_H-M   'P 1'
#
loop_
_entity.id
_entity.type
_entity.pdbx_description
1 polymer ?
#
loop_
_entity_poly.entity_id
_entity_poly.type
_entity_poly.pdbx_seq_one_letter_code
_entity_poly.pdbx_strand_id
1 'polypeptide(L)'
;MYPRAVNQYESKAGQPYRPSNGTEGMIFVEAFCDQCFHDRCQDCEIVAMTMAYDLTDEEYPKEWVYDEEGWPICTKWQKWDGGAGEEPTEPEPDDPNQLMFPFMIDEIIQTPAQLEPECV
;
A
#
# COMPACT_ATOMS: atom_id res chain seq x y z
N MET A 1 -8.91 3.10 10.51
CA MET A 1 -8.04 2.80 11.66
C MET A 1 -6.61 2.75 11.13
N TYR A 2 -5.69 3.53 11.71
CA TYR A 2 -4.31 3.59 11.25
C TYR A 2 -3.49 2.40 11.77
N PRO A 3 -2.53 1.87 10.99
CA PRO A 3 -1.62 0.85 11.46
C PRO A 3 -0.71 1.39 12.57
N ARG A 4 -0.60 0.66 13.68
CA ARG A 4 0.32 0.95 14.80
C ARG A 4 1.63 0.19 14.59
N ALA A 5 2.46 0.69 13.66
CA ALA A 5 3.62 -0.05 13.17
C ALA A 5 4.94 0.31 13.87
N VAL A 6 5.09 1.55 14.33
CA VAL A 6 6.31 2.07 14.98
C VAL A 6 6.01 2.55 16.40
N ASN A 7 7.02 2.99 17.13
CA ASN A 7 6.89 3.38 18.54
C ASN A 7 5.97 4.60 18.76
N GLN A 8 5.25 4.58 19.87
CA GLN A 8 4.43 5.69 20.36
C GLN A 8 5.29 6.71 21.11
N TYR A 9 5.07 7.99 20.84
CA TYR A 9 5.72 9.11 21.51
C TYR A 9 4.69 10.15 21.97
N GLU A 10 4.07 9.92 23.13
CA GLU A 10 3.06 10.80 23.72
C GLU A 10 3.54 12.26 23.85
N SER A 11 4.83 12.46 24.14
CA SER A 11 5.44 13.79 24.27
C SER A 11 5.49 14.59 22.96
N LYS A 12 5.30 13.93 21.82
CA LYS A 12 5.31 14.54 20.48
C LYS A 12 3.92 14.63 19.85
N ALA A 13 2.86 14.30 20.58
CA ALA A 13 1.48 14.39 20.08
C ALA A 13 1.19 15.74 19.41
N GLY A 14 0.64 15.69 18.19
CA GLY A 14 0.33 16.87 17.36
C GLY A 14 1.51 17.52 16.65
N GLN A 15 2.74 17.01 16.78
CA GLN A 15 3.91 17.52 16.05
C GLN A 15 4.10 16.79 14.71
N PRO A 16 4.76 17.41 13.72
CA PRO A 16 5.16 16.72 12.50
C PRO A 16 6.03 15.49 12.81
N TYR A 17 5.76 14.40 12.11
CA TYR A 17 6.49 13.15 12.26
C TYR A 17 7.68 13.10 11.31
N ARG A 18 8.84 12.75 11.86
CA ARG A 18 10.02 12.32 11.10
C ARG A 18 10.59 11.06 11.75
N PRO A 19 10.90 10.00 10.98
CA PRO A 19 11.53 8.81 11.51
C PRO A 19 12.87 9.14 12.18
N SER A 20 13.16 8.49 13.31
CA SER A 20 14.39 8.73 14.05
C SER A 20 15.60 8.07 13.38
N ASN A 21 15.38 7.04 12.58
CA ASN A 21 16.40 6.29 11.83
C ASN A 21 15.79 5.58 10.60
N GLY A 22 16.65 5.02 9.76
CA GLY A 22 16.22 4.34 8.52
C GLY A 22 15.32 3.12 8.76
N THR A 23 15.54 2.34 9.82
CA THR A 23 14.69 1.18 10.14
C THR A 23 13.28 1.61 10.52
N GLU A 24 13.14 2.63 11.37
CA GLU A 24 11.83 3.19 11.73
C GLU A 24 11.10 3.72 10.48
N GLY A 25 11.83 4.41 9.59
CA GLY A 25 11.28 4.92 8.35
C GLY A 25 10.79 3.80 7.42
N MET A 26 11.58 2.74 7.25
CA MET A 26 11.18 1.57 6.46
C MET A 26 9.91 0.93 7.00
N ILE A 27 9.82 0.68 8.31
CA ILE A 27 8.64 0.07 8.93
C ILE A 27 7.40 0.96 8.73
N PHE A 28 7.56 2.28 8.88
CA PHE A 28 6.46 3.21 8.67
C PHE A 28 5.96 3.20 7.22
N VAL A 29 6.88 3.26 6.25
CA VAL A 29 6.56 3.22 4.81
C VAL A 29 5.90 1.89 4.44
N GLU A 30 6.42 0.76 4.93
CA GLU A 30 5.85 -0.58 4.68
C GLU A 30 4.42 -0.72 5.23
N ALA A 31 4.15 -0.20 6.42
CA ALA A 31 2.81 -0.30 7.02
C ALA A 31 1.81 0.69 6.41
N PHE A 32 2.27 1.87 5.99
CA PHE A 32 1.40 2.93 5.47
C PHE A 32 1.46 3.01 3.95
N CYS A 33 2.57 3.49 3.39
CA CYS A 33 2.74 3.80 1.97
C CYS A 33 2.51 2.57 1.08
N ASP A 34 3.15 1.43 1.37
CA ASP A 34 3.01 0.21 0.55
C ASP A 34 1.58 -0.36 0.56
N GLN A 35 0.78 0.01 1.57
CA GLN A 35 -0.63 -0.38 1.71
C GLN A 35 -1.58 0.76 1.34
N CYS A 36 -1.06 1.88 0.84
CA CYS A 36 -1.83 3.08 0.56
C CYS A 36 -2.35 3.08 -0.87
N PHE A 37 -3.60 3.50 -1.03
CA PHE A 37 -4.20 3.66 -2.34
C PHE A 37 -3.44 4.65 -3.23
N HIS A 38 -2.86 5.69 -2.63
CA HIS A 38 -2.14 6.74 -3.34
C HIS A 38 -0.74 6.34 -3.80
N ASP A 39 -0.17 5.24 -3.30
CA ASP A 39 1.20 4.84 -3.60
C ASP A 39 1.28 3.54 -4.42
N ARG A 40 0.16 3.10 -5.00
CA ARG A 40 0.08 1.87 -5.80
C ARG A 40 1.09 1.82 -6.96
N CYS A 41 1.47 2.99 -7.45
CA CYS A 41 2.38 3.18 -8.57
C CYS A 41 3.72 3.82 -8.17
N GLN A 42 3.93 4.04 -6.85
CA GLN A 42 5.07 4.76 -6.26
C GLN A 42 5.08 6.28 -6.54
N ASP A 43 3.90 6.87 -6.76
CA ASP A 43 3.72 8.29 -7.11
C ASP A 43 3.31 9.17 -5.92
N CYS A 44 3.34 8.63 -4.70
CA CYS A 44 2.93 9.40 -3.53
C CYS A 44 3.91 10.56 -3.25
N GLU A 45 3.54 11.77 -3.67
CA GLU A 45 4.36 12.98 -3.48
C GLU A 45 4.74 13.22 -2.01
N ILE A 46 3.87 12.82 -1.07
CA ILE A 46 4.12 12.96 0.38
C ILE A 46 5.40 12.21 0.77
N VAL A 47 5.57 10.96 0.32
CA VAL A 47 6.75 10.16 0.68
C VAL A 47 8.00 10.72 0.00
N ALA A 48 7.88 11.23 -1.23
CA ALA A 48 9.00 11.88 -1.91
C ALA A 48 9.43 13.16 -1.19
N MET A 49 8.47 13.96 -0.71
CA MET A 49 8.75 15.21 0.02
C MET A 49 9.42 14.95 1.36
N THR A 50 9.08 13.90 2.11
CA THR A 50 9.77 13.58 3.38
C THR A 50 11.23 13.14 3.19
N MET A 51 11.59 12.68 1.99
CA MET A 51 12.96 12.33 1.63
C MET A 51 13.74 13.54 1.09
N ALA A 52 13.04 14.55 0.56
CA ALA A 52 13.64 15.72 -0.06
C ALA A 52 13.84 16.91 0.89
N TYR A 53 12.92 17.12 1.83
CA TYR A 53 12.87 18.28 2.71
C TYR A 53 13.14 17.93 4.18
N ASP A 54 13.61 18.92 4.94
CA ASP A 54 13.77 18.84 6.39
C ASP A 54 12.52 19.37 7.11
N LEU A 55 12.32 18.99 8.38
CA LEU A 55 11.19 19.41 9.22
C LEU A 55 11.01 20.94 9.35
N THR A 56 12.06 21.71 9.07
CA THR A 56 12.06 23.17 9.15
C THR A 56 11.59 23.83 7.86
N ASP A 57 11.54 23.09 6.76
CA ASP A 57 11.14 23.60 5.45
C ASP A 57 9.62 23.70 5.38
N GLU A 58 9.11 24.74 4.71
CA GLU A 58 7.67 24.95 4.55
C GLU A 58 7.04 23.87 3.66
N GLU A 59 7.85 23.27 2.80
CA GLU A 59 7.52 22.18 1.89
C GLU A 59 7.49 20.80 2.57
N TYR A 60 7.92 20.66 3.84
CA TYR A 60 7.78 19.39 4.54
C TYR A 60 6.29 19.02 4.72
N PRO A 61 5.89 17.78 4.38
CA PRO A 61 4.48 17.43 4.37
C PRO A 61 3.86 17.50 5.76
N LYS A 62 2.70 18.14 5.83
CA LYS A 62 1.91 18.31 7.07
C LYS A 62 1.07 17.07 7.38
N GLU A 63 1.10 16.10 6.48
CA GLU A 63 0.31 14.89 6.56
C GLU A 63 0.91 13.86 7.50
N TRP A 64 2.25 13.83 7.62
CA TRP A 64 2.97 12.98 8.55
C TRP A 64 3.03 13.67 9.91
N VAL A 65 2.19 13.23 10.84
CA VAL A 65 2.05 13.84 12.16
C VAL A 65 1.91 12.77 13.23
N TYR A 66 2.24 13.11 14.47
CA TYR A 66 1.80 12.32 15.61
C TYR A 66 0.34 12.64 15.94
N ASP A 67 -0.47 11.61 16.15
CA ASP A 67 -1.85 11.76 16.61
C ASP A 67 -1.92 12.23 18.08
N GLU A 68 -3.13 12.37 18.63
CA GLU A 68 -3.35 12.79 20.02
C GLU A 68 -2.77 11.81 21.06
N GLU A 69 -2.65 10.53 20.69
CA GLU A 69 -2.05 9.50 21.52
C GLU A 69 -0.51 9.45 21.33
N GLY A 70 0.04 10.16 20.36
CA GLY A 70 1.47 10.14 20.03
C GLY A 70 1.88 9.01 19.08
N TRP A 71 0.95 8.36 18.39
CA TRP A 71 1.28 7.44 17.28
C TRP A 71 1.55 8.25 16.02
N PRO A 72 2.61 7.96 15.27
CA PRO A 72 2.81 8.58 13.97
C PRO A 72 1.80 8.03 12.97
N ILE A 73 1.16 8.94 12.26
CA ILE A 73 0.14 8.66 11.26
C ILE A 73 0.41 9.48 10.00
N CYS A 74 -0.08 8.99 8.87
CA CYS A 74 -0.26 9.80 7.68
C CYS A 74 -1.75 10.13 7.54
N THR A 75 -2.12 11.41 7.63
CA THR A 75 -3.53 11.85 7.59
C THR A 75 -4.21 11.65 6.24
N LYS A 76 -3.43 11.47 5.16
CA LYS A 76 -3.91 11.14 3.81
C LYS A 76 -3.90 9.64 3.53
N TRP A 77 -3.52 8.82 4.51
CA TRP A 77 -3.47 7.39 4.30
C TRP A 77 -4.88 6.82 4.08
N GLN A 78 -5.05 6.18 2.94
CA GLN A 78 -6.22 5.39 2.62
C GLN A 78 -5.77 3.96 2.31
N LYS A 79 -6.31 2.98 3.04
CA LYS A 79 -6.00 1.58 2.82
C LYS A 79 -6.45 1.15 1.43
N TRP A 80 -5.57 0.52 0.66
CA TRP A 80 -5.95 -0.23 -0.53
C TRP A 80 -6.61 -1.55 -0.09
N ASP A 81 -7.87 -1.78 -0.47
CA ASP A 81 -8.64 -2.98 -0.13
C ASP A 81 -8.39 -4.16 -1.08
N GLY A 82 -7.32 -4.06 -1.87
CA GLY A 82 -6.85 -5.18 -2.69
C GLY A 82 -7.65 -5.36 -3.97
N GLY A 83 -8.64 -4.52 -4.26
CA GLY A 83 -9.54 -4.72 -5.40
C GLY A 83 -9.87 -6.20 -5.51
N ALA A 84 -10.52 -6.76 -4.49
CA ALA A 84 -11.00 -8.13 -4.52
C ALA A 84 -11.98 -8.26 -5.69
N GLY A 85 -11.44 -8.44 -6.90
CA GLY A 85 -12.10 -9.21 -7.91
C GLY A 85 -12.42 -10.50 -7.20
N GLU A 86 -13.71 -10.73 -7.03
CA GLU A 86 -14.27 -11.99 -6.57
C GLU A 86 -13.41 -13.07 -7.24
N GLU A 87 -12.71 -13.89 -6.43
CA GLU A 87 -12.12 -15.12 -6.94
C GLU A 87 -13.23 -15.75 -7.77
N PRO A 88 -13.08 -15.89 -9.11
CA PRO A 88 -14.11 -16.54 -9.89
C PRO A 88 -14.29 -17.90 -9.21
N THR A 89 -15.44 -18.12 -8.58
CA THR A 89 -15.75 -19.43 -8.02
C THR A 89 -15.68 -20.38 -9.19
N GLU A 90 -14.57 -21.10 -9.30
CA GLU A 90 -14.34 -22.06 -10.35
C GLU A 90 -15.50 -23.05 -10.25
N PRO A 91 -16.39 -23.14 -11.25
CA PRO A 91 -17.51 -24.05 -11.16
C PRO A 91 -16.93 -25.46 -11.02
N GLU A 92 -17.30 -26.18 -9.96
CA GLU A 92 -16.91 -27.57 -9.80
C GLU A 92 -17.32 -28.33 -11.08
N PRO A 93 -16.40 -29.06 -11.74
CA PRO A 93 -16.74 -29.72 -12.98
C PRO A 93 -17.78 -30.81 -12.72
N ASP A 94 -18.92 -30.74 -13.42
CA ASP A 94 -20.04 -31.69 -13.32
C ASP A 94 -19.71 -33.13 -13.78
N ASP A 95 -18.48 -33.43 -14.24
CA ASP A 95 -18.12 -34.75 -14.77
C ASP A 95 -16.69 -35.20 -14.36
N PRO A 96 -16.55 -36.33 -13.62
CA PRO A 96 -15.25 -36.85 -13.18
C PRO A 96 -14.31 -37.33 -14.31
N ASN A 97 -14.74 -37.35 -15.58
CA ASN A 97 -13.91 -37.79 -16.71
C ASN A 97 -13.27 -36.66 -17.54
N GLN A 98 -13.26 -35.42 -17.06
CA GLN A 98 -12.65 -34.28 -17.77
C GLN A 98 -11.10 -34.23 -17.75
N LEU A 99 -10.42 -35.36 -17.55
CA LEU A 99 -8.95 -35.45 -17.40
C LEU A 99 -8.18 -35.94 -18.65
N MET A 100 -8.77 -35.91 -19.84
CA MET A 100 -8.04 -36.29 -21.05
C MET A 100 -8.49 -35.51 -22.28
N PHE A 101 -7.89 -34.36 -22.60
CA PHE A 101 -7.69 -33.95 -24.00
C PHE A 101 -6.47 -33.02 -24.19
N PRO A 102 -5.59 -33.28 -25.19
CA PRO A 102 -4.35 -32.53 -25.44
C PRO A 102 -4.53 -31.25 -26.29
N PHE A 103 -5.71 -30.63 -26.31
CA PHE A 103 -6.06 -29.59 -27.31
C PHE A 103 -6.27 -28.16 -26.76
N MET A 104 -6.02 -27.89 -25.48
CA MET A 104 -6.21 -26.54 -24.91
C MET A 104 -4.88 -25.85 -24.55
N ILE A 105 -3.91 -25.85 -25.47
CA ILE A 105 -2.71 -24.99 -25.31
C ILE A 105 -2.85 -23.71 -26.17
N ASP A 106 -3.55 -23.76 -27.29
CA ASP A 106 -3.63 -22.61 -28.21
C ASP A 106 -4.54 -21.46 -27.70
N GLU A 107 -5.51 -21.74 -26.81
CA GLU A 107 -6.36 -20.69 -26.21
C GLU A 107 -5.80 -20.09 -24.91
N ILE A 108 -4.81 -20.74 -24.28
CA ILE A 108 -4.10 -20.16 -23.11
C ILE A 108 -3.23 -18.96 -23.54
N ILE A 109 -2.91 -18.84 -24.83
CA ILE A 109 -2.14 -17.71 -25.38
C ILE A 109 -3.01 -16.43 -25.50
N GLN A 110 -4.34 -16.52 -25.31
CA GLN A 110 -5.25 -15.38 -25.49
C GLN A 110 -5.80 -14.75 -24.19
N THR A 111 -5.34 -15.15 -23.01
CA THR A 111 -5.62 -14.36 -21.81
C THR A 111 -4.77 -13.09 -21.84
N PRO A 112 -5.37 -11.88 -21.97
CA PRO A 112 -4.60 -10.69 -21.68
C PRO A 112 -4.16 -10.81 -20.21
N ALA A 113 -2.85 -10.68 -20.01
CA ALA A 113 -2.23 -10.63 -18.71
C ALA A 113 -3.07 -9.75 -17.78
N GLN A 114 -3.25 -10.26 -16.56
CA GLN A 114 -3.82 -9.59 -15.42
C GLN A 114 -3.52 -8.08 -15.52
N LEU A 115 -4.58 -7.27 -15.60
CA LEU A 115 -4.49 -5.82 -15.44
C LEU A 115 -3.97 -5.57 -14.02
N GLU A 116 -2.65 -5.58 -13.89
CA GLU A 116 -1.97 -4.75 -12.91
C GLU A 116 -2.55 -3.33 -13.01
N PRO A 117 -2.51 -2.52 -11.94
CA PRO A 117 -2.69 -1.08 -12.13
C PRO A 117 -1.83 -0.67 -13.31
N GLU A 118 -2.45 -0.25 -14.41
CA GLU A 118 -1.70 0.51 -15.40
C GLU A 118 -1.43 1.87 -14.75
N CYS A 119 -0.30 1.93 -14.06
CA CYS A 119 0.37 3.15 -13.68
C CYS A 119 0.76 3.84 -14.98
N VAL A 120 -0.04 4.84 -15.37
CA VAL A 120 0.02 5.55 -16.67
C VAL A 120 1.30 6.35 -16.82
#